data_AF-A0A7S2G317-F1
#
_entry.id   AF-A0A7S2G317-F1
#
_cell.length_a   1.000
_cell.length_b   1.000
_cell.length_c   1.000
_cell.angle_alpha   90.00
_cell.angle_beta   90.00
_cell.angle_gamma   90.00
#
_symmetry.space_group_name_H-M   'P 1'
#
loop_
_entity.id
_entity.type
_entity.pdbx_description
1 polymer ?
#
loop_
_entity_poly.entity_id
_entity_poly.type
_entity_poly.pdbx_seq_one_letter_code
_entity_poly.pdbx_strand_id
1 'polypeptide(L)'
;RPKILFSGIEVSQKAKKLAAIDGASEAKSTADATHVIAASTERKVAFRRTPKIMTVVSSCIPILDQSWFEDSADAGMPLKEESYIVQDKEAEKKYGFKMRECLSNSTKVLEDMAVHVTKFPESVKVPPTADMKAIVQAAGGTW
;
A
#
# COMPACT_ATOMS: atom_id res chain seq x y z
N ARG A 1 16.09 1.59 7.37
CA ARG A 1 16.37 0.65 6.25
C ARG A 1 15.04 0.16 5.68
N PRO A 2 14.91 -0.01 4.35
CA PRO A 2 13.61 -0.28 3.71
C PRO A 2 12.98 -1.60 4.17
N LYS A 3 11.75 -1.53 4.64
CA LYS A 3 10.85 -2.67 4.88
C LYS A 3 9.71 -2.60 3.88
N ILE A 4 9.75 -3.48 2.89
CA ILE A 4 8.96 -3.39 1.66
C ILE A 4 7.76 -4.33 1.74
N LEU A 5 6.56 -3.78 1.59
CA LEU A 5 5.31 -4.52 1.52
C LEU A 5 4.85 -4.61 0.06
N PHE A 6 4.45 -5.80 -0.39
CA PHE A 6 3.85 -6.00 -1.71
C PHE A 6 2.35 -6.22 -1.57
N SER A 7 1.55 -5.54 -2.40
CA SER A 7 0.09 -5.63 -2.33
C SER A 7 -0.57 -5.55 -3.70
N GLY A 8 -1.35 -6.57 -4.06
CA GLY A 8 -2.09 -6.60 -5.33
C GLY A 8 -1.19 -6.80 -6.55
N ILE A 9 0.07 -7.17 -6.34
CA ILE A 9 1.08 -7.35 -7.37
C ILE A 9 1.96 -8.57 -7.07
N GLU A 10 2.34 -9.28 -8.13
CA GLU A 10 3.32 -10.34 -8.09
C GLU A 10 4.62 -9.88 -8.74
N VAL A 11 5.73 -10.01 -8.00
CA VAL A 11 7.04 -9.54 -8.44
C VAL A 11 7.96 -10.73 -8.68
N SER A 12 8.52 -10.81 -9.88
CA SER A 12 9.47 -11.86 -10.25
C SER A 12 10.81 -11.65 -9.54
N GLN A 13 11.44 -12.75 -9.13
CA GLN A 13 12.75 -12.75 -8.44
C GLN A 13 12.79 -11.87 -7.18
N LYS A 14 11.65 -11.69 -6.49
CA LYS A 14 11.49 -10.81 -5.32
C LYS A 14 12.60 -10.97 -4.28
N ALA A 15 12.94 -12.20 -3.87
CA ALA A 15 13.96 -12.44 -2.85
C ALA A 15 15.36 -11.98 -3.30
N LYS A 16 15.72 -12.24 -4.57
CA LYS A 16 16.99 -11.80 -5.14
C LYS A 16 17.09 -10.28 -5.19
N LYS A 17 16.02 -9.62 -5.66
CA LYS A 17 15.95 -8.15 -5.73
C LYS A 17 15.99 -7.50 -4.35
N LEU A 18 15.28 -8.06 -3.37
CA LEU A 18 15.36 -7.61 -1.97
C LEU A 18 16.79 -7.67 -1.43
N ALA A 19 17.52 -8.77 -1.69
CA ALA A 19 18.90 -8.93 -1.24
C ALA A 19 19.90 -8.01 -1.94
N ALA A 20 19.55 -7.47 -3.12
CA ALA A 20 20.39 -6.54 -3.86
C ALA A 20 20.32 -5.11 -3.33
N ILE A 21 19.22 -4.72 -2.68
CA ILE A 21 19.03 -3.36 -2.14
C ILE A 21 19.64 -3.30 -0.73
N ASP A 22 20.63 -2.44 -0.50
CA ASP A 22 21.30 -2.34 0.81
C ASP A 22 20.30 -2.16 1.97
N GLY A 23 20.30 -3.13 2.87
CA GLY A 23 19.48 -3.13 4.07
C GLY A 23 18.00 -3.40 3.88
N ALA A 24 17.54 -3.67 2.66
CA ALA A 24 16.12 -3.94 2.43
C ALA A 24 15.70 -5.31 2.98
N SER A 25 14.46 -5.38 3.46
CA SER A 25 13.80 -6.63 3.80
C SER A 25 12.32 -6.59 3.44
N GLU A 26 11.69 -7.75 3.33
CA GLU A 26 10.24 -7.81 3.21
C GLU A 26 9.58 -7.44 4.56
N ALA A 27 8.54 -6.61 4.51
CA ALA A 27 7.79 -6.21 5.69
C ALA A 27 6.94 -7.39 6.19
N LYS A 28 6.91 -7.60 7.52
CA LYS A 28 6.12 -8.68 8.14
C LYS A 28 4.64 -8.34 8.28
N SER A 29 4.31 -7.05 8.30
CA SER A 29 2.96 -6.52 8.45
C SER A 29 2.86 -5.12 7.86
N THR A 30 1.65 -4.57 7.78
CA THR A 30 1.41 -3.18 7.40
C THR A 30 1.99 -2.18 8.40
N ALA A 31 2.05 -2.53 9.69
CA ALA A 31 2.60 -1.68 10.75
C ALA A 31 4.14 -1.60 10.70
N ASP A 32 4.78 -2.62 10.15
CA ASP A 32 6.24 -2.70 9.99
C ASP A 32 6.73 -2.14 8.64
N ALA A 33 5.79 -1.84 7.73
CA ALA A 33 6.11 -1.40 6.38
C ALA A 33 6.58 0.06 6.37
N THR A 34 7.56 0.33 5.52
CA THR A 34 8.05 1.69 5.23
C THR A 34 7.82 2.07 3.78
N HIS A 35 7.68 1.09 2.89
CA HIS A 35 7.46 1.26 1.46
C HIS A 35 6.43 0.22 1.01
N VAL A 36 5.59 0.57 0.05
CA VAL A 36 4.58 -0.34 -0.50
C VAL A 36 4.69 -0.38 -2.02
N ILE A 37 4.82 -1.58 -2.59
CA ILE A 37 4.75 -1.79 -4.05
C ILE A 37 3.35 -2.27 -4.40
N ALA A 38 2.63 -1.51 -5.24
CA ALA A 38 1.19 -1.71 -5.42
C ALA A 38 0.66 -1.61 -6.86
N ALA A 39 1.50 -1.23 -7.81
CA ALA A 39 1.15 -1.13 -9.23
C ALA A 39 2.41 -1.35 -10.08
N SER A 40 2.22 -1.56 -11.38
CA SER A 40 3.31 -1.55 -12.35
C SER A 40 2.84 -0.97 -13.67
N THR A 41 3.47 0.12 -14.07
CA THR A 41 3.20 0.79 -15.35
C THR A 41 3.71 -0.08 -16.51
N GLU A 42 4.92 -0.63 -16.38
CA GLU A 42 5.52 -1.49 -17.42
C GLU A 42 4.72 -2.78 -17.63
N ARG A 43 4.33 -3.45 -16.54
CA ARG A 43 3.59 -4.72 -16.59
C ARG A 43 2.07 -4.54 -16.66
N LYS A 44 1.59 -3.29 -16.76
CA LYS A 44 0.16 -2.91 -16.80
C LYS A 44 -0.64 -3.50 -15.63
N VAL A 45 -0.06 -3.49 -14.43
CA VAL A 45 -0.74 -3.88 -13.20
C VAL A 45 -1.37 -2.65 -12.58
N ALA A 46 -2.70 -2.53 -12.74
CA ALA A 46 -3.47 -1.41 -12.19
C ALA A 46 -3.52 -1.43 -10.65
N PHE A 47 -3.57 -0.25 -10.06
CA PHE A 47 -3.72 -0.05 -8.62
C PHE A 47 -5.07 -0.57 -8.11
N ARG A 48 -5.08 -1.21 -6.94
CA ARG A 48 -6.28 -1.81 -6.33
C ARG A 48 -6.43 -1.44 -4.85
N ARG A 49 -7.67 -1.22 -4.43
CA ARG A 49 -8.04 -1.10 -3.00
C ARG A 49 -8.03 -2.48 -2.34
N THR A 50 -6.86 -2.91 -1.88
CA THR A 50 -6.73 -4.10 -1.01
C THR A 50 -6.80 -3.68 0.46
N PRO A 51 -7.08 -4.60 1.39
CA PRO A 51 -7.02 -4.28 2.82
C PRO A 51 -5.68 -3.69 3.24
N LYS A 52 -4.56 -4.26 2.78
CA LYS A 52 -3.22 -3.75 3.04
C LYS A 52 -3.06 -2.28 2.61
N ILE A 53 -3.55 -1.93 1.42
CA ILE A 53 -3.51 -0.57 0.89
C ILE A 53 -4.37 0.38 1.73
N MET A 54 -5.57 -0.05 2.09
CA MET A 54 -6.47 0.75 2.92
C MET A 54 -5.94 0.95 4.34
N THR A 55 -5.17 0.01 4.88
CA THR A 55 -4.47 0.16 6.16
C THR A 55 -3.30 1.15 6.05
N VAL A 56 -2.41 0.98 5.06
CA VAL A 56 -1.17 1.78 4.96
C VAL A 56 -1.36 3.20 4.47
N VAL A 57 -2.43 3.49 3.71
CA VAL A 57 -2.72 4.87 3.27
C VAL A 57 -2.93 5.81 4.47
N SER A 58 -3.46 5.29 5.59
CA SER A 58 -3.64 6.04 6.84
C SER A 58 -2.34 6.26 7.64
N SER A 59 -1.22 5.69 7.17
CA SER A 59 0.11 5.81 7.77
C SER A 59 1.06 6.67 6.93
N CYS A 60 0.60 7.24 5.81
CA CYS A 60 1.38 8.13 4.93
C CYS A 60 2.72 7.54 4.44
N ILE A 61 2.85 6.22 4.37
CA ILE A 61 4.04 5.60 3.78
C ILE A 61 3.94 5.59 2.25
N PRO A 62 5.06 5.74 1.53
CA PRO A 62 5.06 5.80 0.08
C PRO A 62 4.45 4.54 -0.56
N ILE A 63 3.50 4.75 -1.47
CA ILE A 63 2.91 3.72 -2.34
C ILE A 63 3.48 3.91 -3.73
N LEU A 64 4.27 2.94 -4.17
CA LEU A 64 5.19 3.02 -5.29
C LEU A 64 4.84 2.04 -6.41
N ASP A 65 5.19 2.44 -7.63
CA ASP A 65 5.27 1.56 -8.78
C ASP A 65 6.39 0.53 -8.59
N GLN A 66 6.24 -0.65 -9.18
CA GLN A 66 7.23 -1.71 -9.18
C GLN A 66 8.60 -1.25 -9.68
N SER A 67 8.64 -0.27 -10.60
CA SER A 67 9.92 0.25 -11.11
C SER A 67 10.85 0.78 -10.01
N TRP A 68 10.34 1.32 -8.90
CA TRP A 68 11.20 1.72 -7.77
C TRP A 68 11.98 0.54 -7.21
N PHE A 69 11.31 -0.61 -7.06
CA PHE A 69 11.92 -1.80 -6.51
C PHE A 69 12.92 -2.43 -7.47
N GLU A 70 12.69 -2.30 -8.78
CA GLU A 70 13.59 -2.80 -9.82
C GLU A 70 14.82 -1.91 -9.94
N ASP A 71 14.62 -0.60 -10.09
CA ASP A 71 15.70 0.37 -10.22
C ASP A 71 16.55 0.44 -8.94
N SER A 72 15.94 0.33 -7.75
CA SER A 72 16.70 0.26 -6.49
C SER A 72 17.54 -1.01 -6.38
N ALA A 73 17.04 -2.14 -6.89
CA ALA A 73 17.80 -3.38 -6.91
C ALA A 73 18.99 -3.29 -7.87
N ASP A 74 18.81 -2.66 -9.03
CA ASP A 74 19.87 -2.45 -10.01
C ASP A 74 20.92 -1.44 -9.51
N ALA A 75 20.50 -0.41 -8.77
CA ALA A 75 21.39 0.57 -8.14
C ALA A 75 22.10 0.03 -6.89
N GLY A 76 21.63 -1.08 -6.31
CA GLY A 76 22.16 -1.67 -5.08
C GLY A 76 21.77 -0.91 -3.79
N MET A 77 20.89 0.09 -3.89
CA MET A 77 20.50 0.96 -2.77
C MET A 77 19.09 1.52 -2.99
N PRO A 78 18.35 1.88 -1.92
CA PRO A 78 17.04 2.49 -2.07
C PRO A 78 17.13 3.84 -2.78
N LEU A 79 16.39 3.97 -3.88
CA LEU A 79 16.26 5.23 -4.60
C LEU A 79 15.22 6.14 -3.93
N LYS A 80 15.25 7.43 -4.29
CA LYS A 80 14.24 8.41 -3.87
C LYS A 80 12.86 8.06 -4.42
N GLU A 81 11.84 8.21 -3.58
CA GLU A 81 10.50 7.68 -3.78
C GLU A 81 9.61 8.59 -4.64
N GLU A 82 9.87 9.90 -4.67
CA GLU A 82 8.91 10.91 -5.18
C GLU A 82 8.54 10.72 -6.65
N SER A 83 9.50 10.25 -7.45
CA SER A 83 9.35 9.97 -8.88
C SER A 83 8.61 8.65 -9.16
N TYR A 84 8.48 7.80 -8.14
CA TYR A 84 7.93 6.45 -8.27
C TYR A 84 6.57 6.27 -7.59
N ILE A 85 6.05 7.32 -6.93
CA ILE A 85 4.69 7.32 -6.39
C ILE A 85 3.71 6.91 -7.50
N VAL A 86 2.82 5.96 -7.18
CA VAL A 86 1.83 5.46 -8.13
C VAL A 86 0.99 6.63 -8.69
N GLN A 87 0.91 6.71 -10.02
CA GLN A 87 0.09 7.68 -10.75
C GLN A 87 -0.85 6.98 -11.74
N ASP A 88 -1.65 6.04 -11.23
CA ASP A 88 -2.65 5.32 -12.02
C ASP A 88 -3.88 6.21 -12.24
N LYS A 89 -3.90 6.94 -13.38
CA LYS A 89 -4.98 7.87 -13.73
C LYS A 89 -6.34 7.19 -13.84
N GLU A 90 -6.39 5.92 -14.26
CA GLU A 90 -7.64 5.18 -14.38
C GLU A 90 -8.19 4.83 -13.00
N ALA A 91 -7.34 4.35 -12.09
CA ALA A 91 -7.72 4.08 -10.72
C ALA A 91 -8.10 5.35 -9.95
N GLU A 92 -7.33 6.44 -10.11
CA GLU A 92 -7.66 7.75 -9.52
C GLU A 92 -9.04 8.23 -9.96
N LYS A 93 -9.35 8.16 -11.27
CA LYS A 93 -10.67 8.52 -11.79
C LYS A 93 -11.76 7.59 -11.27
N LYS A 94 -11.50 6.28 -11.24
CA LYS A 94 -12.46 5.26 -10.80
C LYS A 94 -12.84 5.39 -9.33
N TYR A 95 -11.86 5.71 -8.48
CA TYR A 95 -12.06 5.79 -7.03
C TYR A 95 -12.23 7.22 -6.51
N GLY A 96 -12.04 8.23 -7.35
CA GLY A 96 -12.26 9.64 -7.00
C GLY A 96 -11.23 10.19 -6.04
N PHE A 97 -9.94 9.90 -6.23
CA PHE A 97 -8.86 10.38 -5.36
C PHE A 97 -7.62 10.81 -6.16
N LYS A 98 -6.70 11.50 -5.50
CA LYS A 98 -5.34 11.76 -5.98
C LYS A 98 -4.33 11.12 -5.05
N MET A 99 -3.50 10.22 -5.58
CA MET A 99 -2.56 9.45 -4.74
C MET A 99 -1.61 10.36 -3.96
N ARG A 100 -1.04 11.36 -4.64
CA ARG A 100 -0.11 12.32 -4.01
C ARG A 100 -0.78 13.13 -2.89
N GLU A 101 -2.05 13.50 -3.05
CA GLU A 101 -2.78 14.23 -2.01
C GLU A 101 -3.06 13.33 -0.80
N CYS A 102 -3.46 12.08 -1.03
CA CYS A 102 -3.67 11.10 0.05
C CYS A 102 -2.40 10.85 0.87
N LEU A 103 -1.22 10.86 0.24
CA LEU A 103 0.05 10.64 0.94
C LEU A 103 0.63 11.90 1.59
N SER A 104 0.19 13.09 1.16
CA SER A 104 0.70 14.38 1.67
C SER A 104 0.18 14.74 3.07
N ASN A 105 -0.97 14.22 3.46
CA ASN A 105 -1.62 14.56 4.72
C ASN A 105 -1.86 13.29 5.55
N SER A 106 -1.34 13.28 6.78
CA SER A 106 -1.72 12.27 7.77
C SER A 106 -3.10 12.60 8.30
N THR A 107 -4.11 11.98 7.72
CA THR A 107 -5.49 12.11 8.17
C THR A 107 -5.95 10.81 8.83
N LYS A 108 -6.19 10.90 10.13
CA LYS A 108 -7.00 9.92 10.85
C LYS A 108 -8.47 10.17 10.53
N VAL A 109 -8.88 9.75 9.34
CA VAL A 109 -10.22 10.06 8.78
C VAL A 109 -11.39 9.49 9.60
N LEU A 110 -11.12 8.59 10.55
CA LEU A 110 -12.09 8.02 11.48
C LEU A 110 -11.78 8.37 12.94
N GLU A 111 -10.95 9.38 13.19
CA GLU A 111 -10.68 9.87 14.54
C GLU A 111 -11.99 10.23 15.26
N ASP A 112 -12.08 9.86 16.54
CA ASP A 112 -13.26 10.01 17.40
C ASP A 112 -14.54 9.28 16.92
N MET A 113 -14.42 8.33 15.97
CA MET A 113 -15.55 7.52 15.50
C MET A 113 -15.47 6.08 16.01
N ALA A 114 -16.61 5.52 16.43
CA ALA A 114 -16.79 4.09 16.66
C ALA A 114 -17.48 3.45 15.45
N VAL A 115 -16.90 2.39 14.90
CA VAL A 115 -17.36 1.74 13.67
C VAL A 115 -17.86 0.32 13.96
N HIS A 116 -19.18 0.17 13.93
CA HIS A 116 -19.82 -1.13 14.00
C HIS A 116 -20.07 -1.71 12.60
N VAL A 117 -19.50 -2.88 12.30
CA VAL A 117 -19.72 -3.58 11.04
C VAL A 117 -20.74 -4.70 11.23
N THR A 118 -21.87 -4.59 10.52
CA THR A 118 -22.94 -5.59 10.55
C THR A 118 -22.61 -6.79 9.65
N LYS A 119 -23.36 -7.88 9.82
CA LYS A 119 -23.26 -9.05 8.93
C LYS A 119 -23.72 -8.67 7.53
N PHE A 120 -22.92 -9.05 6.53
CA PHE A 120 -23.29 -8.90 5.12
C PHE A 120 -23.91 -10.21 4.60
N PRO A 121 -24.80 -10.14 3.59
CA PRO A 121 -25.21 -11.32 2.84
C PRO A 121 -24.00 -12.01 2.20
N GLU A 122 -24.01 -13.35 2.11
CA GLU A 122 -22.90 -14.14 1.53
C GLU A 122 -22.58 -13.75 0.07
N SER A 123 -23.54 -13.14 -0.64
CA SER A 123 -23.36 -12.65 -2.01
C SER A 123 -22.47 -11.41 -2.12
N VAL A 124 -22.23 -10.70 -1.01
CA VAL A 124 -21.39 -9.50 -0.98
C VAL A 124 -19.97 -9.86 -0.58
N LYS A 125 -19.02 -9.67 -1.51
CA LYS A 125 -17.60 -9.85 -1.21
C LYS A 125 -17.10 -8.68 -0.36
N VAL A 126 -16.90 -8.94 0.93
CA VAL A 126 -16.30 -8.00 1.88
C VAL A 126 -14.95 -8.55 2.39
N PRO A 127 -14.01 -7.69 2.83
CA PRO A 127 -12.82 -8.15 3.51
C PRO A 127 -13.16 -8.92 4.79
N PRO A 128 -12.30 -9.85 5.23
CA PRO A 128 -12.41 -10.48 6.54
C PRO A 128 -12.55 -9.46 7.67
N THR A 129 -13.25 -9.84 8.76
CA THR A 129 -13.46 -8.94 9.91
C THR A 129 -12.16 -8.41 10.49
N ALA A 130 -11.09 -9.22 10.52
CA ALA A 130 -9.78 -8.80 10.99
C ALA A 130 -9.18 -7.68 10.11
N ASP A 131 -9.37 -7.76 8.80
CA ASP A 131 -8.91 -6.74 7.85
C ASP A 131 -9.72 -5.44 8.00
N MET A 132 -11.05 -5.54 8.12
CA MET A 132 -11.91 -4.39 8.38
C MET A 132 -11.53 -3.67 9.67
N LYS A 133 -11.30 -4.43 10.75
CA LYS A 133 -10.81 -3.90 12.02
C LYS A 133 -9.47 -3.17 11.87
N ALA A 134 -8.53 -3.77 11.16
CA ALA A 134 -7.22 -3.16 10.92
C ALA A 134 -7.31 -1.84 10.12
N ILE A 135 -8.21 -1.77 9.13
CA ILE A 135 -8.46 -0.54 8.35
C ILE A 135 -9.03 0.55 9.27
N VAL A 136 -10.06 0.24 10.06
CA VAL A 136 -10.69 1.19 10.99
C VAL A 136 -9.67 1.75 11.97
N GLN A 137 -8.91 0.88 12.62
CA GLN A 137 -7.90 1.28 13.61
C GLN A 137 -6.77 2.11 12.98
N ALA A 138 -6.31 1.75 11.78
CA ALA A 138 -5.28 2.53 11.10
C ALA A 138 -5.74 3.94 10.75
N ALA A 139 -7.03 4.09 10.41
CA ALA A 139 -7.68 5.37 10.15
C ALA A 139 -8.06 6.16 11.42
N GLY A 140 -7.74 5.66 12.62
CA GLY A 140 -7.96 6.34 13.91
C GLY A 140 -9.29 6.01 14.60
N GLY A 141 -10.10 5.13 14.02
CA GLY A 141 -11.39 4.74 14.59
C GLY A 141 -11.29 3.64 15.64
N THR A 142 -12.33 3.54 16.46
CA THR A 142 -12.57 2.42 17.38
C THR A 142 -13.47 1.40 16.70
N TRP A 143 -13.17 0.10 16.88
CA TRP A 143 -13.93 -1.02 16.33
C TRP A 143 -14.98 -1.53 17.32
#